data_AF-A0A3A8J767-F1
#
_entry.id   AF-A0A3A8J767-F1
#
_cell.length_a   1.000
_cell.length_b   1.000
_cell.length_c   1.000
_cell.angle_alpha   90.00
_cell.angle_beta   90.00
_cell.angle_gamma   90.00
#
_symmetry.space_group_name_H-M   'P 1'
#
loop_
_entity.id
_entity.type
_entity.pdbx_description
1 polymer ?
#
loop_
_entity_poly.entity_id
_entity_poly.type
_entity_poly.pdbx_seq_one_letter_code
_entity_poly.pdbx_strand_id
1 'polypeptide(L)'
;MLPAGGRMRRKAQTSRARTGKARKRKAPAGYSRAEVPSLPLKGYTLPAVDLERGASGTGVRQLQTALVKLGHMTQAQMDTGPGTFGARTEGSLKKFQEAHGVDAIGVYGPKTRAAFKALGATLGDEETPPTPMPPVLRTKIVTEGLWGASHRDQIHYAQIRPIDGLQLRHKLPLDIDCSGFVTLCYKWAGAPDPNGNRYSGAGYTGTLEAHMLHIPLSQVQPGDLCLWQGKHVSLVIQVGEDPLLISHGSESGPYEVRTSAQKKWYPAGTRLIWLTSPLGAKAGARRTLSREDKARGDPPAEEGLL
;
A
#
# COMPACT_ATOMS: atom_id res chain seq x y z
N MET A 1 -11.47 58.07 -68.09
CA MET A 1 -11.05 57.62 -69.43
C MET A 1 -9.80 56.74 -69.29
N LEU A 2 -9.51 55.88 -70.27
CA LEU A 2 -8.30 55.04 -70.38
C LEU A 2 -7.12 55.85 -70.97
N PRO A 3 -5.86 55.33 -71.14
CA PRO A 3 -5.30 53.99 -70.91
C PRO A 3 -4.09 54.03 -69.92
N ALA A 4 -2.98 53.26 -69.91
CA ALA A 4 -2.39 52.15 -70.69
C ALA A 4 -1.33 51.34 -69.87
N GLY A 5 -1.03 50.10 -70.30
CA GLY A 5 0.25 49.39 -70.05
C GLY A 5 0.41 48.65 -68.71
N GLY A 6 1.11 47.51 -68.63
CA GLY A 6 1.72 46.65 -69.65
C GLY A 6 2.09 45.25 -69.08
N ARG A 7 2.13 44.20 -69.91
CA ARG A 7 2.32 42.79 -69.45
C ARG A 7 3.77 42.31 -69.61
N MET A 8 4.30 41.60 -68.61
CA MET A 8 5.45 40.69 -68.75
C MET A 8 5.01 39.23 -68.76
N ARG A 9 5.56 38.39 -69.66
CA ARG A 9 5.51 36.91 -69.50
C ARG A 9 6.47 36.15 -70.42
N ARG A 10 7.13 35.13 -69.84
CA ARG A 10 7.92 34.04 -70.50
C ARG A 10 9.26 34.51 -71.12
N LYS A 11 10.28 33.65 -71.33
CA LYS A 11 10.31 32.16 -71.27
C LYS A 11 11.70 31.62 -70.84
N ALA A 12 11.66 30.40 -70.30
CA ALA A 12 12.73 29.49 -69.86
C ALA A 12 14.16 29.57 -70.46
N GLN A 13 15.14 29.12 -69.66
CA GLN A 13 16.18 28.19 -70.14
C GLN A 13 16.77 27.33 -69.00
N THR A 14 17.35 26.18 -69.37
CA THR A 14 17.96 25.18 -68.48
C THR A 14 19.36 24.80 -68.96
N SER A 15 20.34 24.69 -68.07
CA SER A 15 21.62 24.01 -68.33
C SER A 15 22.20 23.40 -67.04
N ARG A 16 23.27 22.60 -67.14
CA ARG A 16 23.59 21.54 -66.16
C ARG A 16 25.11 21.34 -65.99
N ALA A 17 25.57 21.37 -64.73
CA ALA A 17 26.94 21.00 -64.28
C ALA A 17 28.06 21.94 -64.83
N ARG A 18 29.36 21.85 -64.45
CA ARG A 18 30.14 20.90 -63.61
C ARG A 18 31.42 21.66 -63.14
N THR A 19 31.84 21.65 -61.88
CA THR A 19 32.97 20.84 -61.34
C THR A 19 33.47 21.48 -60.02
N GLY A 20 34.13 20.70 -59.15
CA GLY A 20 34.82 21.20 -57.95
C GLY A 20 35.30 20.06 -57.05
N LYS A 21 36.61 19.96 -56.76
CA LYS A 21 37.19 18.86 -55.94
C LYS A 21 37.21 19.20 -54.45
N ALA A 22 37.00 18.19 -53.61
CA ALA A 22 36.88 18.32 -52.15
C ALA A 22 38.23 18.31 -51.41
N ARG A 23 38.25 18.84 -50.17
CA ARG A 23 39.18 18.37 -49.11
C ARG A 23 38.66 18.53 -47.66
N LYS A 24 38.23 17.39 -47.09
CA LYS A 24 38.34 16.95 -45.68
C LYS A 24 38.07 17.92 -44.50
N ARG A 25 37.04 17.59 -43.70
CA ARG A 25 37.18 17.38 -42.24
C ARG A 25 36.49 16.06 -41.83
N LYS A 26 36.79 15.56 -40.62
CA LYS A 26 36.56 14.18 -40.11
C LYS A 26 35.10 13.68 -40.11
N ALA A 27 34.94 12.40 -40.41
CA ALA A 27 34.13 11.42 -39.66
C ALA A 27 35.09 10.66 -38.68
N PRO A 28 34.67 9.83 -37.69
CA PRO A 28 33.36 9.17 -37.45
C PRO A 28 32.73 9.63 -36.10
N ALA A 29 31.77 8.98 -35.43
CA ALA A 29 31.17 7.63 -35.56
C ALA A 29 29.73 7.57 -35.00
N GLY A 30 29.06 6.43 -35.23
CA GLY A 30 27.95 5.96 -34.40
C GLY A 30 26.54 6.31 -34.88
N TYR A 31 25.89 5.36 -35.55
CA TYR A 31 24.44 5.23 -35.43
C TYR A 31 24.14 4.76 -34.01
N SER A 32 23.93 5.69 -33.08
CA SER A 32 23.35 5.32 -31.78
C SER A 32 21.94 4.82 -32.03
N ARG A 33 21.71 3.55 -31.72
CA ARG A 33 20.40 2.90 -31.81
C ARG A 33 19.44 3.66 -30.89
N ALA A 34 18.44 4.34 -31.47
CA ALA A 34 17.45 5.06 -30.70
C ALA A 34 16.85 4.13 -29.64
N GLU A 35 17.07 4.47 -28.37
CA GLU A 35 16.59 3.67 -27.26
C GLU A 35 15.06 3.80 -27.21
N VAL A 36 14.38 2.69 -27.50
CA VAL A 36 12.91 2.66 -27.49
C VAL A 36 12.46 3.01 -26.07
N PRO A 37 11.64 4.06 -25.86
CA PRO A 37 11.25 4.50 -24.52
C PRO A 37 10.70 3.32 -23.71
N SER A 38 11.38 2.99 -22.61
CA SER A 38 10.95 1.88 -21.77
C SER A 38 9.59 2.21 -21.17
N LEU A 39 8.61 1.33 -21.42
CA LEU A 39 7.22 1.55 -20.98
C LEU A 39 7.20 1.77 -19.46
N PRO A 40 6.70 2.92 -18.95
CA PRO A 40 7.02 3.40 -17.61
C PRO A 40 6.45 2.53 -16.48
N LEU A 41 5.49 1.66 -16.79
CA LEU A 41 4.86 0.69 -15.88
C LEU A 41 5.18 -0.77 -16.23
N LYS A 42 6.22 -1.04 -17.03
CA LYS A 42 6.65 -2.42 -17.31
C LYS A 42 6.96 -3.17 -16.01
N GLY A 43 6.23 -4.25 -15.75
CA GLY A 43 6.34 -5.06 -14.52
C GLY A 43 5.42 -4.62 -13.37
N TYR A 44 4.55 -3.62 -13.59
CA TYR A 44 3.47 -3.30 -12.67
C TYR A 44 2.23 -4.12 -13.03
N THR A 45 1.71 -4.87 -12.08
CA THR A 45 0.38 -5.48 -12.16
C THR A 45 -0.64 -4.55 -11.52
N LEU A 46 -1.77 -4.37 -12.20
CA LEU A 46 -2.94 -3.63 -11.75
C LEU A 46 -4.19 -4.55 -11.77
N PRO A 47 -5.26 -4.21 -11.04
CA PRO A 47 -6.48 -5.04 -11.01
C PRO A 47 -7.23 -5.05 -12.35
N ALA A 48 -7.87 -6.16 -12.70
CA ALA A 48 -8.79 -6.25 -13.84
C ALA A 48 -10.21 -5.70 -13.55
N VAL A 49 -10.56 -5.52 -12.27
CA VAL A 49 -11.86 -5.01 -11.82
C VAL A 49 -11.94 -3.46 -11.89
N ASP A 50 -13.16 -2.93 -11.84
CA ASP A 50 -13.42 -1.49 -11.68
C ASP A 50 -13.17 -1.07 -10.21
N LEU A 51 -12.64 0.15 -10.01
CA LEU A 51 -12.43 0.75 -8.69
C LEU A 51 -12.89 2.21 -8.68
N GLU A 52 -13.53 2.63 -7.59
CA GLU A 52 -14.03 3.99 -7.40
C GLU A 52 -13.94 4.44 -5.93
N ARG A 53 -14.41 5.66 -5.62
CA ARG A 53 -14.33 6.22 -4.26
C ARG A 53 -15.03 5.31 -3.25
N GLY A 54 -14.27 4.88 -2.23
CA GLY A 54 -14.73 3.94 -1.20
C GLY A 54 -14.17 2.53 -1.35
N ALA A 55 -13.68 2.16 -2.53
CA ALA A 55 -12.94 0.91 -2.72
C ALA A 55 -11.66 0.89 -1.85
N SER A 56 -11.25 -0.31 -1.41
CA SER A 56 -10.01 -0.51 -0.65
C SER A 56 -9.43 -1.90 -0.89
N GLY A 57 -8.15 -2.09 -0.55
CA GLY A 57 -7.43 -3.36 -0.72
C GLY A 57 -6.21 -3.26 -1.65
N THR A 58 -5.73 -4.42 -2.09
CA THR A 58 -4.49 -4.58 -2.86
C THR A 58 -4.55 -3.96 -4.25
N GLY A 59 -5.62 -4.16 -5.03
CA GLY A 59 -5.81 -3.49 -6.31
C GLY A 59 -5.78 -1.96 -6.22
N VAL A 60 -6.34 -1.38 -5.16
CA VAL A 60 -6.25 0.07 -4.90
C VAL A 60 -4.82 0.50 -4.59
N ARG A 61 -4.08 -0.29 -3.80
CA ARG A 61 -2.66 -0.01 -3.49
C ARG A 61 -1.78 -0.11 -4.74
N GLN A 62 -2.06 -1.07 -5.63
CA GLN A 62 -1.41 -1.21 -6.94
C GLN A 62 -1.65 0.05 -7.80
N LEU A 63 -2.92 0.47 -7.93
CA LEU A 63 -3.32 1.68 -8.67
C LEU A 63 -2.62 2.94 -8.14
N GLN A 64 -2.63 3.16 -6.82
CA GLN A 64 -1.91 4.27 -6.19
C GLN A 64 -0.41 4.22 -6.50
N THR A 65 0.22 3.04 -6.42
CA THR A 65 1.67 2.90 -6.70
C THR A 65 1.98 3.24 -8.16
N ALA A 66 1.09 2.90 -9.12
CA ALA A 66 1.24 3.31 -10.52
C ALA A 66 0.99 4.81 -10.72
N LEU A 67 0.00 5.41 -10.06
CA LEU A 67 -0.25 6.86 -10.10
C LEU A 67 0.93 7.67 -9.52
N VAL A 68 1.60 7.15 -8.48
CA VAL A 68 2.86 7.72 -7.95
C VAL A 68 4.00 7.55 -8.95
N LYS A 69 4.15 6.35 -9.55
CA LYS A 69 5.19 6.08 -10.57
C LYS A 69 5.06 6.96 -11.82
N LEU A 70 3.85 7.36 -12.19
CA LEU A 70 3.55 8.29 -13.28
C LEU A 70 3.56 9.79 -12.86
N GLY A 71 3.65 10.10 -11.56
CA GLY A 71 3.68 11.47 -11.05
C GLY A 71 2.32 12.17 -10.91
N HIS A 72 1.20 11.48 -11.14
CA HIS A 72 -0.15 12.03 -10.90
C HIS A 72 -0.55 12.04 -9.41
N MET A 73 0.17 11.28 -8.58
CA MET A 73 0.06 11.24 -7.12
C MET A 73 1.45 11.43 -6.51
N THR A 74 1.57 12.11 -5.37
CA THR A 74 2.83 12.13 -4.61
C THR A 74 2.87 10.96 -3.62
N GLN A 75 4.06 10.51 -3.23
CA GLN A 75 4.18 9.45 -2.21
C GLN A 75 3.48 9.88 -0.90
N ALA A 76 3.70 11.11 -0.44
CA ALA A 76 3.00 11.67 0.71
C ALA A 76 1.46 11.67 0.57
N GLN A 77 0.91 11.89 -0.63
CA GLN A 77 -0.54 11.75 -0.86
C GLN A 77 -0.99 10.29 -0.71
N MET A 78 -0.21 9.33 -1.25
CA MET A 78 -0.48 7.90 -1.07
C MET A 78 -0.42 7.50 0.41
N ASP A 79 0.56 7.98 1.16
CA ASP A 79 0.80 7.59 2.56
C ASP A 79 -0.32 8.02 3.52
N THR A 80 -1.08 9.07 3.18
CA THR A 80 -2.32 9.43 3.90
C THR A 80 -3.47 8.43 3.74
N GLY A 81 -3.35 7.45 2.83
CA GLY A 81 -4.40 6.49 2.54
C GLY A 81 -3.96 5.30 1.68
N PRO A 82 -2.86 4.58 2.02
CA PRO A 82 -2.45 3.39 1.27
C PRO A 82 -3.60 2.38 1.20
N GLY A 83 -3.80 1.80 0.01
CA GLY A 83 -4.87 0.84 -0.24
C GLY A 83 -6.29 1.40 -0.07
N THR A 84 -6.47 2.72 0.00
CA THR A 84 -7.78 3.38 0.22
C THR A 84 -8.12 4.33 -0.92
N PHE A 85 -9.25 4.12 -1.61
CA PHE A 85 -9.70 4.97 -2.71
C PHE A 85 -10.46 6.18 -2.15
N GLY A 86 -9.74 7.07 -1.46
CA GLY A 86 -10.25 8.36 -1.00
C GLY A 86 -10.21 9.43 -2.10
N ALA A 87 -10.71 10.63 -1.77
CA ALA A 87 -10.74 11.78 -2.69
C ALA A 87 -9.36 12.18 -3.27
N ARG A 88 -8.26 11.88 -2.57
CA ARG A 88 -6.89 12.07 -3.09
C ARG A 88 -6.57 11.08 -4.24
N THR A 89 -6.88 9.79 -4.06
CA THR A 89 -6.73 8.76 -5.08
C THR A 89 -7.56 9.07 -6.31
N GLU A 90 -8.82 9.49 -6.12
CA GLU A 90 -9.71 9.93 -7.21
C GLU A 90 -9.16 11.16 -7.93
N GLY A 91 -8.74 12.21 -7.21
CA GLY A 91 -8.18 13.42 -7.82
C GLY A 91 -6.89 13.16 -8.60
N SER A 92 -6.05 12.23 -8.13
CA SER A 92 -4.88 11.76 -8.89
C SER A 92 -5.28 10.91 -10.11
N LEU A 93 -6.34 10.10 -10.02
CA LEU A 93 -6.83 9.33 -11.16
C LEU A 93 -7.45 10.23 -12.24
N LYS A 94 -8.17 11.29 -11.85
CA LYS A 94 -8.70 12.30 -12.79
C LYS A 94 -7.57 12.99 -13.56
N LYS A 95 -6.50 13.41 -12.88
CA LYS A 95 -5.28 13.95 -13.54
C LYS A 95 -4.60 12.96 -14.49
N PHE A 96 -4.61 11.68 -14.18
CA PHE A 96 -4.14 10.63 -15.10
C PHE A 96 -5.07 10.52 -16.33
N GLN A 97 -6.39 10.49 -16.11
CA GLN A 97 -7.38 10.41 -17.18
C GLN A 97 -7.28 11.60 -18.15
N GLU A 98 -7.23 12.82 -17.61
CA GLU A 98 -7.00 14.08 -18.34
C GLU A 98 -5.72 14.01 -19.19
N ALA A 99 -4.59 13.62 -18.59
CA ALA A 99 -3.29 13.55 -19.26
C ALA A 99 -3.20 12.46 -20.35
N HIS A 100 -4.07 11.44 -20.30
CA HIS A 100 -4.07 10.30 -21.23
C HIS A 100 -5.31 10.23 -22.13
N GLY A 101 -6.11 11.29 -22.21
CA GLY A 101 -7.26 11.37 -23.12
C GLY A 101 -8.42 10.43 -22.76
N VAL A 102 -8.57 10.09 -21.48
CA VAL A 102 -9.68 9.30 -20.94
C VAL A 102 -10.64 10.24 -20.20
N ASP A 103 -11.93 9.91 -20.16
CA ASP A 103 -12.92 10.71 -19.44
C ASP A 103 -12.53 10.86 -17.96
N ALA A 104 -12.44 12.11 -17.47
CA ALA A 104 -11.94 12.46 -16.14
C ALA A 104 -12.97 12.21 -15.02
N ILE A 105 -13.63 11.04 -15.04
CA ILE A 105 -14.71 10.68 -14.13
C ILE A 105 -14.21 10.22 -12.74
N GLY A 106 -12.93 9.86 -12.61
CA GLY A 106 -12.32 9.38 -11.35
C GLY A 106 -12.59 7.90 -11.04
N VAL A 107 -13.22 7.17 -11.95
CA VAL A 107 -13.44 5.72 -11.87
C VAL A 107 -12.38 4.97 -12.67
N TYR A 108 -11.81 3.92 -12.10
CA TYR A 108 -10.84 3.02 -12.72
C TYR A 108 -11.52 2.00 -13.65
N GLY A 109 -12.35 2.50 -14.58
CA GLY A 109 -13.10 1.67 -15.52
C GLY A 109 -12.27 1.13 -16.71
N PRO A 110 -12.89 0.38 -17.64
CA PRO A 110 -12.20 -0.29 -18.74
C PRO A 110 -11.35 0.64 -19.63
N LYS A 111 -11.81 1.87 -19.91
CA LYS A 111 -11.03 2.88 -20.64
C LYS A 111 -9.74 3.26 -19.89
N THR A 112 -9.86 3.47 -18.59
CA THR A 112 -8.73 3.78 -17.69
C THR A 112 -7.73 2.62 -17.66
N ARG A 113 -8.22 1.37 -17.57
CA ARG A 113 -7.37 0.17 -17.65
C ARG A 113 -6.63 0.06 -18.98
N ALA A 114 -7.27 0.36 -20.10
CA ALA A 114 -6.63 0.38 -21.42
C ALA A 114 -5.48 1.40 -21.51
N ALA A 115 -5.65 2.60 -20.96
CA ALA A 115 -4.58 3.60 -20.89
C ALA A 115 -3.38 3.12 -20.06
N PHE A 116 -3.61 2.51 -18.89
CA PHE A 116 -2.54 1.91 -18.10
C PHE A 116 -1.81 0.76 -18.82
N LYS A 117 -2.54 -0.09 -19.57
CA LYS A 117 -1.92 -1.14 -20.41
C LYS A 117 -1.04 -0.57 -21.52
N ALA A 118 -1.45 0.54 -22.14
CA ALA A 118 -0.63 1.23 -23.15
C ALA A 118 0.71 1.75 -22.58
N LEU A 119 0.76 2.03 -21.28
CA LEU A 119 1.97 2.41 -20.54
C LEU A 119 2.78 1.21 -20.02
N GLY A 120 2.42 -0.02 -20.43
CA GLY A 120 3.15 -1.26 -20.11
C GLY A 120 2.74 -1.97 -18.83
N ALA A 121 1.68 -1.53 -18.15
CA ALA A 121 1.12 -2.28 -17.02
C ALA A 121 0.44 -3.57 -17.50
N THR A 122 0.62 -4.65 -16.75
CA THR A 122 -0.22 -5.85 -16.89
C THR A 122 -1.48 -5.69 -16.04
N LEU A 123 -2.60 -6.22 -16.52
CA LEU A 123 -3.73 -6.51 -15.62
C LEU A 123 -3.49 -7.89 -15.03
N GLY A 124 -3.72 -8.06 -13.73
CA GLY A 124 -3.89 -9.37 -13.13
C GLY A 124 -5.25 -9.96 -13.50
N ASP A 125 -5.52 -11.19 -13.06
CA ASP A 125 -6.86 -11.76 -13.09
C ASP A 125 -7.82 -10.93 -12.19
N GLU A 126 -9.14 -11.17 -12.27
CA GLU A 126 -10.06 -10.51 -11.35
C GLU A 126 -9.71 -10.86 -9.90
N GLU A 127 -9.58 -9.83 -9.05
CA GLU A 127 -9.14 -9.98 -7.66
C GLU A 127 -10.30 -10.58 -6.84
N THR A 128 -10.42 -11.91 -6.88
CA THR A 128 -11.19 -12.67 -5.88
C THR A 128 -10.79 -12.15 -4.50
N PRO A 129 -11.74 -11.83 -3.60
CA PRO A 129 -11.42 -11.26 -2.30
C PRO A 129 -10.39 -12.16 -1.60
N PRO A 130 -9.35 -11.57 -0.98
CA PRO A 130 -8.22 -12.32 -0.45
C PRO A 130 -8.72 -13.43 0.46
N THR A 131 -8.36 -14.68 0.13
CA THR A 131 -9.00 -15.87 0.70
C THR A 131 -9.11 -15.72 2.21
N PRO A 132 -10.33 -15.61 2.78
CA PRO A 132 -10.48 -15.24 4.18
C PRO A 132 -9.73 -16.22 5.07
N MET A 133 -9.03 -15.71 6.09
CA MET A 133 -8.42 -16.56 7.11
C MET A 133 -9.47 -17.57 7.60
N PRO A 134 -9.17 -18.89 7.65
CA PRO A 134 -10.22 -19.89 7.86
C PRO A 134 -10.88 -19.62 9.22
N PRO A 135 -12.22 -19.73 9.36
CA PRO A 135 -12.90 -19.37 10.60
C PRO A 135 -12.30 -20.02 11.85
N VAL A 136 -11.81 -21.26 11.73
CA VAL A 136 -11.10 -21.98 12.82
C VAL A 136 -9.82 -21.27 13.27
N LEU A 137 -9.02 -20.69 12.38
CA LEU A 137 -7.85 -19.89 12.77
C LEU A 137 -8.28 -18.55 13.37
N ARG A 138 -9.30 -17.89 12.80
CA ARG A 138 -9.86 -16.65 13.37
C ARG A 138 -10.31 -16.84 14.81
N THR A 139 -11.09 -17.89 15.08
CA THR A 139 -11.51 -18.28 16.44
C THR A 139 -10.32 -18.51 17.36
N LYS A 140 -9.29 -19.25 16.91
CA LYS A 140 -8.09 -19.48 17.74
C LYS A 140 -7.36 -18.18 18.11
N ILE A 141 -7.13 -17.27 17.16
CA ILE A 141 -6.44 -15.99 17.45
C ILE A 141 -7.23 -15.19 18.49
N VAL A 142 -8.57 -15.16 18.39
CA VAL A 142 -9.45 -14.55 19.38
C VAL A 142 -9.32 -15.24 20.75
N THR A 143 -9.25 -16.58 20.79
CA THR A 143 -9.00 -17.33 22.03
C THR A 143 -7.65 -16.99 22.67
N GLU A 144 -6.57 -16.81 21.89
CA GLU A 144 -5.27 -16.41 22.43
C GLU A 144 -5.30 -14.97 22.99
N GLY A 145 -6.03 -14.06 22.35
CA GLY A 145 -6.23 -12.70 22.86
C GLY A 145 -7.03 -12.65 24.17
N LEU A 146 -8.10 -13.44 24.27
CA LEU A 146 -8.90 -13.62 25.48
C LEU A 146 -8.13 -14.35 26.60
N TRP A 147 -7.26 -15.30 26.24
CA TRP A 147 -6.31 -15.89 27.19
C TRP A 147 -5.39 -14.79 27.75
N GLY A 148 -4.86 -13.92 26.91
CA GLY A 148 -4.03 -12.80 27.35
C GLY A 148 -4.77 -11.91 28.36
N ALA A 149 -5.96 -11.41 28.01
CA ALA A 149 -6.73 -10.56 28.92
C ALA A 149 -7.13 -11.23 30.24
N SER A 150 -7.33 -12.55 30.28
CA SER A 150 -7.57 -13.29 31.53
C SER A 150 -6.31 -13.56 32.36
N HIS A 151 -5.12 -13.27 31.84
CA HIS A 151 -3.83 -13.40 32.54
C HIS A 151 -3.08 -12.05 32.66
N ARG A 152 -3.77 -10.92 32.44
CA ARG A 152 -3.19 -9.56 32.40
C ARG A 152 -2.29 -9.20 33.59
N ASP A 153 -2.59 -9.70 34.79
CA ASP A 153 -1.81 -9.42 36.00
C ASP A 153 -0.42 -10.12 36.02
N GLN A 154 -0.07 -10.85 34.94
CA GLN A 154 1.23 -11.48 34.68
C GLN A 154 1.80 -11.11 33.29
N ILE A 155 1.23 -10.10 32.61
CA ILE A 155 1.66 -9.65 31.28
C ILE A 155 1.96 -8.15 31.33
N HIS A 156 3.24 -7.82 31.41
CA HIS A 156 3.75 -6.45 31.58
C HIS A 156 4.07 -5.81 30.22
N TYR A 157 3.90 -4.49 30.12
CA TYR A 157 4.19 -3.76 28.89
C TYR A 157 5.69 -3.45 28.75
N ALA A 158 6.37 -4.09 27.79
CA ALA A 158 7.77 -3.86 27.50
C ALA A 158 8.11 -4.07 26.00
N GLN A 159 8.89 -3.15 25.42
CA GLN A 159 9.28 -3.19 24.00
C GLN A 159 10.43 -4.15 23.70
N ILE A 160 10.28 -5.43 24.07
CA ILE A 160 11.35 -6.42 23.99
C ILE A 160 11.46 -7.01 22.58
N ARG A 161 12.67 -7.01 22.02
CA ARG A 161 12.99 -7.66 20.74
C ARG A 161 14.28 -8.48 20.86
N PRO A 162 14.32 -9.77 20.47
CA PRO A 162 13.23 -10.57 19.89
C PRO A 162 12.01 -10.71 20.82
N ILE A 163 10.80 -10.74 20.24
CA ILE A 163 9.53 -10.86 20.97
C ILE A 163 9.60 -12.02 21.99
N ASP A 164 9.32 -11.73 23.25
CA ASP A 164 9.23 -12.72 24.34
C ASP A 164 8.06 -13.71 24.11
N GLY A 165 8.10 -14.88 24.73
CA GLY A 165 7.07 -15.93 24.57
C GLY A 165 6.97 -16.56 23.18
N LEU A 166 7.73 -16.09 22.18
CA LEU A 166 7.57 -16.50 20.78
C LEU A 166 7.82 -17.98 20.52
N GLN A 167 8.64 -18.65 21.33
CA GLN A 167 8.88 -20.10 21.26
C GLN A 167 8.19 -20.90 22.38
N LEU A 168 7.48 -20.21 23.30
CA LEU A 168 6.88 -20.78 24.51
C LEU A 168 5.42 -20.33 24.61
N ARG A 169 4.50 -21.13 24.06
CA ARG A 169 3.06 -20.84 24.14
C ARG A 169 2.62 -20.77 25.59
N HIS A 170 1.92 -19.68 25.94
CA HIS A 170 1.45 -19.37 27.29
C HIS A 170 2.57 -19.24 28.34
N LYS A 171 3.76 -18.75 27.93
CA LYS A 171 4.77 -18.24 28.87
C LYS A 171 4.16 -17.15 29.76
N LEU A 172 4.38 -17.28 31.07
CA LEU A 172 4.18 -16.24 32.08
C LEU A 172 5.36 -16.26 33.08
N PRO A 173 5.76 -15.12 33.68
CA PRO A 173 5.36 -13.77 33.29
C PRO A 173 5.80 -13.46 31.85
N LEU A 174 5.20 -12.46 31.21
CA LEU A 174 5.42 -12.10 29.81
C LEU A 174 5.65 -10.59 29.69
N ASP A 175 6.76 -10.20 29.07
CA ASP A 175 7.18 -8.80 28.93
C ASP A 175 7.12 -8.39 27.46
N ILE A 176 6.08 -7.64 27.05
CA ILE A 176 5.72 -7.50 25.63
C ILE A 176 5.03 -6.17 25.29
N ASP A 177 4.96 -5.80 24.00
CA ASP A 177 4.23 -4.61 23.54
C ASP A 177 3.03 -4.99 22.66
N CYS A 178 2.31 -3.97 22.19
CA CYS A 178 1.08 -4.14 21.42
C CYS A 178 1.24 -5.03 20.17
N SER A 179 2.31 -4.81 19.40
CA SER A 179 2.58 -5.55 18.17
C SER A 179 3.17 -6.93 18.43
N GLY A 180 3.95 -7.08 19.49
CA GLY A 180 4.38 -8.38 20.01
C GLY A 180 3.18 -9.23 20.44
N PHE A 181 2.27 -8.68 21.24
CA PHE A 181 1.10 -9.37 21.78
C PHE A 181 0.19 -9.92 20.67
N VAL A 182 -0.17 -9.11 19.66
CA VAL A 182 -0.97 -9.60 18.53
C VAL A 182 -0.19 -10.59 17.65
N THR A 183 1.14 -10.45 17.56
CA THR A 183 2.01 -11.44 16.88
C THR A 183 2.02 -12.79 17.62
N LEU A 184 1.98 -12.79 18.96
CA LEU A 184 1.83 -14.01 19.75
C LEU A 184 0.45 -14.65 19.58
N CYS A 185 -0.63 -13.86 19.55
CA CYS A 185 -1.97 -14.37 19.30
C CYS A 185 -2.04 -15.13 17.96
N TYR A 186 -1.38 -14.62 16.91
CA TYR A 186 -1.22 -15.31 15.63
C TYR A 186 -0.32 -16.55 15.74
N LYS A 187 0.84 -16.45 16.40
CA LYS A 187 1.82 -17.53 16.57
C LYS A 187 1.23 -18.74 17.29
N TRP A 188 0.55 -18.51 18.41
CA TRP A 188 0.02 -19.55 19.28
C TRP A 188 -1.26 -20.21 18.71
N ALA A 189 -2.05 -19.45 17.95
CA ALA A 189 -3.16 -19.99 17.14
C ALA A 189 -2.71 -20.89 15.97
N GLY A 190 -1.42 -20.82 15.58
CA GLY A 190 -0.86 -21.52 14.42
C GLY A 190 -1.13 -20.82 13.08
N ALA A 191 -1.34 -19.50 13.09
CA ALA A 191 -1.58 -18.70 11.89
C ALA A 191 -0.26 -18.34 11.16
N PRO A 192 -0.32 -17.92 9.88
CA PRO A 192 0.81 -17.27 9.21
C PRO A 192 1.27 -16.02 9.98
N ASP A 193 2.58 -15.75 9.98
CA ASP A 193 3.15 -14.57 10.66
C ASP A 193 2.60 -13.26 10.06
N PRO A 194 1.88 -12.43 10.83
CA PRO A 194 1.28 -11.19 10.33
C PRO A 194 2.33 -10.13 9.96
N ASN A 195 3.59 -10.30 10.35
CA ASN A 195 4.70 -9.43 9.97
C ASN A 195 5.41 -9.87 8.67
N GLY A 196 5.11 -11.06 8.16
CA GLY A 196 5.76 -11.63 6.97
C GLY A 196 7.25 -11.96 7.12
N ASN A 197 7.80 -11.91 8.34
CA ASN A 197 9.21 -12.13 8.66
C ASN A 197 9.54 -13.57 9.10
N ARG A 198 8.55 -14.46 9.07
CA ARG A 198 8.57 -15.89 9.48
C ARG A 198 8.71 -16.08 11.00
N TYR A 199 8.14 -15.18 11.80
CA TYR A 199 8.31 -15.16 13.25
C TYR A 199 9.80 -15.08 13.65
N SER A 200 10.53 -14.11 13.08
CA SER A 200 11.91 -13.80 13.47
C SER A 200 12.03 -13.15 14.85
N GLY A 201 10.89 -12.76 15.44
CA GLY A 201 10.82 -11.98 16.68
C GLY A 201 11.14 -10.50 16.51
N ALA A 202 11.43 -10.02 15.30
CA ALA A 202 11.73 -8.61 15.01
C ALA A 202 10.54 -7.84 14.39
N GLY A 203 9.30 -8.31 14.61
CA GLY A 203 8.08 -7.66 14.13
C GLY A 203 7.65 -6.49 15.01
N TYR A 204 7.04 -5.46 14.41
CA TYR A 204 6.50 -4.28 15.09
C TYR A 204 5.28 -3.74 14.33
N THR A 205 4.58 -2.72 14.85
CA THR A 205 3.35 -2.15 14.27
C THR A 205 3.50 -1.77 12.79
N GLY A 206 4.67 -1.22 12.42
CA GLY A 206 5.00 -0.90 11.04
C GLY A 206 5.17 -2.11 10.10
N THR A 207 5.64 -3.28 10.58
CA THR A 207 5.66 -4.50 9.75
C THR A 207 4.28 -5.12 9.59
N LEU A 208 3.39 -4.98 10.57
CA LEU A 208 1.98 -5.37 10.45
C LEU A 208 1.30 -4.51 9.36
N GLU A 209 1.40 -3.17 9.44
CA GLU A 209 0.82 -2.25 8.43
C GLU A 209 1.43 -2.46 7.03
N ALA A 210 2.69 -2.87 6.93
CA ALA A 210 3.39 -3.08 5.67
C ALA A 210 3.18 -4.46 5.02
N HIS A 211 2.81 -5.50 5.78
CA HIS A 211 2.60 -6.85 5.28
C HIS A 211 1.11 -7.24 5.13
N MET A 212 0.26 -6.80 6.05
CA MET A 212 -1.16 -7.18 6.05
C MET A 212 -1.99 -6.39 5.04
N LEU A 213 -3.17 -6.91 4.72
CA LEU A 213 -4.07 -6.32 3.73
C LEU A 213 -4.98 -5.28 4.40
N HIS A 214 -4.95 -4.05 3.90
CA HIS A 214 -5.79 -2.96 4.38
C HIS A 214 -7.22 -3.16 3.89
N ILE A 215 -8.19 -3.24 4.81
CA ILE A 215 -9.61 -3.53 4.53
C ILE A 215 -10.54 -2.41 5.04
N PRO A 216 -11.77 -2.29 4.51
CA PRO A 216 -12.81 -1.43 5.08
C PRO A 216 -13.46 -2.09 6.30
N LEU A 217 -14.06 -1.28 7.18
CA LEU A 217 -14.79 -1.78 8.37
C LEU A 217 -15.86 -2.83 8.01
N SER A 218 -16.50 -2.71 6.85
CA SER A 218 -17.51 -3.65 6.35
C SER A 218 -16.98 -5.05 5.99
N GLN A 219 -15.66 -5.27 5.98
CA GLN A 219 -15.04 -6.58 5.75
C GLN A 219 -14.33 -7.14 7.00
N VAL A 220 -14.26 -6.35 8.08
CA VAL A 220 -13.59 -6.73 9.33
C VAL A 220 -14.28 -7.93 9.96
N GLN A 221 -13.48 -8.89 10.40
CA GLN A 221 -13.87 -10.12 11.06
C GLN A 221 -13.06 -10.32 12.36
N PRO A 222 -13.51 -11.16 13.30
CA PRO A 222 -12.70 -11.52 14.46
C PRO A 222 -11.37 -12.14 14.01
N GLY A 223 -10.27 -11.82 14.69
CA GLY A 223 -8.90 -12.19 14.28
C GLY A 223 -8.19 -11.18 13.37
N ASP A 224 -8.91 -10.20 12.80
CA ASP A 224 -8.29 -9.05 12.12
C ASP A 224 -7.69 -8.07 13.14
N LEU A 225 -6.83 -7.15 12.68
CA LEU A 225 -6.20 -6.14 13.54
C LEU A 225 -6.77 -4.73 13.31
N CYS A 226 -6.79 -3.97 14.40
CA CYS A 226 -7.22 -2.58 14.51
C CYS A 226 -5.99 -1.73 14.82
N LEU A 227 -5.54 -0.90 13.88
CA LEU A 227 -4.26 -0.18 13.95
C LEU A 227 -4.49 1.34 13.97
N TRP A 228 -3.91 2.00 14.96
CA TRP A 228 -3.84 3.45 15.08
C TRP A 228 -2.49 3.90 14.48
N GLN A 229 -2.53 4.62 13.36
CA GLN A 229 -1.39 4.75 12.45
C GLN A 229 -0.13 5.27 13.14
N GLY A 230 0.93 4.46 13.14
CA GLY A 230 2.21 4.76 13.78
C GLY A 230 2.18 4.87 15.32
N LYS A 231 1.13 4.38 15.98
CA LYS A 231 0.93 4.51 17.44
C LYS A 231 0.66 3.19 18.16
N HIS A 232 -0.30 2.38 17.72
CA HIS A 232 -0.78 1.22 18.49
C HIS A 232 -1.50 0.20 17.61
N VAL A 233 -1.55 -1.06 18.04
CA VAL A 233 -2.35 -2.11 17.40
C VAL A 233 -3.10 -2.97 18.43
N SER A 234 -4.36 -3.24 18.14
CA SER A 234 -5.27 -4.08 18.94
C SER A 234 -5.82 -5.22 18.08
N LEU A 235 -6.18 -6.34 18.70
CA LEU A 235 -6.82 -7.49 18.04
C LEU A 235 -8.35 -7.33 18.02
N VAL A 236 -9.02 -7.52 16.89
CA VAL A 236 -10.49 -7.53 16.81
C VAL A 236 -11.04 -8.85 17.33
N ILE A 237 -11.95 -8.80 18.31
CA ILE A 237 -12.64 -9.99 18.85
C ILE A 237 -14.15 -10.00 18.58
N GLN A 238 -14.79 -8.84 18.40
CA GLN A 238 -16.20 -8.74 17.99
C GLN A 238 -16.37 -7.64 16.93
N VAL A 239 -17.13 -7.94 15.88
CA VAL A 239 -17.47 -6.99 14.81
C VAL A 239 -18.68 -6.13 15.15
N GLY A 240 -18.85 -5.02 14.43
CA GLY A 240 -19.98 -4.08 14.55
C GLY A 240 -19.60 -2.70 14.03
N GLU A 241 -20.48 -1.71 14.21
CA GLU A 241 -20.15 -0.30 13.95
C GLU A 241 -19.08 0.22 14.93
N ASP A 242 -19.05 -0.35 16.13
CA ASP A 242 -18.00 -0.14 17.15
C ASP A 242 -17.41 -1.50 17.60
N PRO A 243 -16.41 -2.02 16.86
CA PRO A 243 -15.80 -3.31 17.17
C PRO A 243 -15.22 -3.40 18.58
N LEU A 244 -15.32 -4.59 19.18
CA LEU A 244 -14.66 -4.92 20.45
C LEU A 244 -13.26 -5.46 20.15
N LEU A 245 -12.29 -4.96 20.90
CA LEU A 245 -10.87 -5.19 20.70
C LEU A 245 -10.23 -5.76 21.97
N ILE A 246 -9.19 -6.58 21.83
CA ILE A 246 -8.19 -6.80 22.88
C ILE A 246 -7.03 -5.83 22.64
N SER A 247 -6.74 -5.00 23.64
CA SER A 247 -5.71 -3.96 23.58
C SER A 247 -4.68 -4.16 24.68
N HIS A 248 -3.40 -4.12 24.32
CA HIS A 248 -2.25 -4.08 25.23
C HIS A 248 -1.30 -2.97 24.78
N GLY A 249 -1.72 -1.71 24.99
CA GLY A 249 -0.94 -0.50 24.69
C GLY A 249 -0.30 0.14 25.92
N SER A 250 -0.46 -0.50 27.09
CA SER A 250 -0.16 0.02 28.41
C SER A 250 -0.12 -1.13 29.41
N GLU A 251 0.57 -0.92 30.54
CA GLU A 251 0.67 -1.85 31.69
C GLU A 251 -0.68 -2.27 32.27
N SER A 252 -1.74 -1.49 32.05
CA SER A 252 -3.10 -1.85 32.45
C SER A 252 -3.73 -2.99 31.64
N GLY A 253 -3.20 -3.32 30.46
CA GLY A 253 -3.70 -4.39 29.59
C GLY A 253 -2.77 -5.61 29.52
N PRO A 254 -3.13 -6.68 28.81
CA PRO A 254 -4.26 -6.80 27.87
C PRO A 254 -5.64 -6.64 28.53
N TYR A 255 -6.54 -5.90 27.87
CA TYR A 255 -7.94 -5.76 28.27
C TYR A 255 -8.87 -5.70 27.05
N GLU A 256 -10.16 -5.95 27.27
CA GLU A 256 -11.22 -5.68 26.30
C GLU A 256 -11.53 -4.17 26.25
N VAL A 257 -11.65 -3.60 25.04
CA VAL A 257 -12.03 -2.20 24.84
C VAL A 257 -12.82 -2.01 23.54
N ARG A 258 -13.83 -1.14 23.57
CA ARG A 258 -14.53 -0.71 22.34
C ARG A 258 -13.66 0.24 21.52
N THR A 259 -13.73 0.14 20.19
CA THR A 259 -12.97 1.00 19.28
C THR A 259 -13.26 2.48 19.53
N SER A 260 -14.51 2.86 19.80
CA SER A 260 -14.94 4.23 20.13
C SER A 260 -14.39 4.75 21.47
N ALA A 261 -14.14 3.86 22.44
CA ALA A 261 -13.55 4.18 23.73
C ALA A 261 -12.04 4.36 23.60
N GLN A 262 -11.34 3.38 23.01
CA GLN A 262 -9.90 3.44 22.75
C GLN A 262 -9.51 4.65 21.87
N LYS A 263 -10.37 5.05 20.93
CA LYS A 263 -10.17 6.25 20.10
C LYS A 263 -9.87 7.52 20.90
N LYS A 264 -10.40 7.64 22.12
CA LYS A 264 -10.29 8.84 22.95
C LYS A 264 -8.87 9.12 23.44
N TRP A 265 -7.99 8.11 23.44
CA TRP A 265 -6.59 8.23 23.85
C TRP A 265 -5.68 8.76 22.73
N TYR A 266 -6.16 8.90 21.50
CA TYR A 266 -5.34 9.36 20.38
C TYR A 266 -5.71 10.79 19.94
N PRO A 267 -4.72 11.61 19.51
CA PRO A 267 -4.97 12.94 18.98
C PRO A 267 -6.00 13.00 17.85
N ALA A 268 -6.74 14.11 17.79
CA ALA A 268 -7.69 14.37 16.71
C ALA A 268 -6.97 14.36 15.35
N GLY A 269 -7.32 13.40 14.50
CA GLY A 269 -6.67 13.18 13.19
C GLY A 269 -5.82 11.91 13.10
N THR A 270 -5.53 11.21 14.21
CA THR A 270 -4.90 9.87 14.15
C THR A 270 -5.76 8.93 13.32
N ARG A 271 -5.18 8.37 12.26
CA ARG A 271 -5.88 7.49 11.31
C ARG A 271 -6.05 6.10 11.89
N LEU A 272 -7.29 5.60 11.80
CA LEU A 272 -7.65 4.22 12.08
C LEU A 272 -7.53 3.38 10.79
N ILE A 273 -6.92 2.20 10.91
CA ILE A 273 -6.64 1.28 9.81
C ILE A 273 -7.07 -0.13 10.24
N TRP A 274 -7.76 -0.86 9.38
CA TRP A 274 -8.13 -2.25 9.60
C TRP A 274 -7.29 -3.17 8.72
N LEU A 275 -6.77 -4.26 9.30
CA LEU A 275 -5.82 -5.16 8.66
C LEU A 275 -6.28 -6.62 8.74
N THR A 276 -6.32 -7.32 7.62
CA THR A 276 -6.52 -8.78 7.56
C THR A 276 -5.29 -9.52 7.05
N SER A 277 -5.16 -10.80 7.41
CA SER A 277 -4.02 -11.63 7.06
C SER A 277 -4.11 -12.14 5.61
N PRO A 278 -3.07 -11.97 4.78
CA PRO A 278 -3.05 -12.53 3.43
C PRO A 278 -2.83 -14.04 3.43
N LEU A 279 -3.90 -14.84 3.36
CA LEU A 279 -3.74 -16.21 2.85
C LEU A 279 -3.31 -16.16 1.38
N GLY A 280 -2.58 -17.19 0.93
CA GLY A 280 -2.27 -17.40 -0.48
C GLY A 280 -1.04 -16.65 -1.02
N ALA A 281 -0.42 -15.76 -0.25
CA ALA A 281 0.87 -15.18 -0.58
C ALA A 281 1.96 -16.27 -0.58
N LYS A 282 2.22 -16.90 -1.74
CA LYS A 282 3.40 -17.76 -1.95
C LYS A 282 4.64 -17.02 -1.46
N ALA A 283 5.50 -17.68 -0.70
CA ALA A 283 6.65 -17.06 -0.03
C ALA A 283 7.70 -16.54 -1.04
N GLY A 284 7.47 -15.35 -1.58
CA GLY A 284 7.95 -15.01 -2.93
C GLY A 284 8.17 -13.52 -3.23
N ALA A 285 8.43 -12.67 -2.23
CA ALA A 285 9.16 -11.40 -2.41
C ALA A 285 9.62 -10.84 -1.06
N ARG A 286 10.94 -10.71 -0.84
CA ARG A 286 11.45 -9.92 0.29
C ARG A 286 11.29 -8.43 -0.04
N ARG A 287 10.36 -7.73 0.59
CA ARG A 287 10.51 -6.28 0.78
C ARG A 287 11.59 -6.05 1.84
N THR A 288 12.76 -5.57 1.42
CA THR A 288 13.75 -5.04 2.35
C THR A 288 13.23 -3.72 2.92
N LEU A 289 12.84 -3.72 4.19
CA LEU A 289 12.52 -2.52 4.95
C LEU A 289 13.66 -1.50 4.82
N SER A 290 13.32 -0.26 4.50
CA SER A 290 14.26 0.86 4.41
C SER A 290 14.85 1.20 5.79
N ARG A 291 15.85 2.08 5.82
CA ARG A 291 16.36 2.61 7.10
C ARG A 291 15.29 3.40 7.87
N GLU A 292 14.38 4.07 7.15
CA GLU A 292 13.29 4.88 7.73
C GLU A 292 12.12 4.03 8.22
N ASP A 293 11.88 2.85 7.62
CA ASP A 293 10.96 1.86 8.17
C ASP A 293 11.51 1.32 9.50
N LYS A 294 12.79 0.93 9.53
CA LYS A 294 13.45 0.40 10.73
C LYS A 294 13.60 1.43 11.86
N ALA A 295 13.62 2.71 11.54
CA ALA A 295 13.61 3.80 12.53
C ALA A 295 12.23 4.00 13.18
N ARG A 296 11.15 3.51 12.55
CA ARG A 296 9.79 3.53 13.06
C ARG A 296 9.47 2.26 13.87
N GLY A 297 10.30 1.96 14.86
CA GLY A 297 9.90 1.05 15.94
C GLY A 297 8.63 1.56 16.62
N ASP A 298 7.94 0.69 17.36
CA ASP A 298 6.76 1.12 18.12
C ASP A 298 7.15 2.29 19.04
N PRO A 299 6.38 3.39 19.09
CA PRO A 299 6.66 4.45 20.05
C PRO A 299 6.53 3.87 21.47
N PRO A 300 7.39 4.28 22.44
CA PRO A 300 7.30 3.79 23.80
C PRO A 300 5.89 4.00 24.36
N ALA A 301 5.50 3.19 25.34
CA ALA A 301 4.26 3.44 26.08
C ALA A 301 4.24 4.89 26.57
N GLU A 302 3.11 5.56 26.38
CA GLU A 302 2.90 6.89 26.94
C GLU A 302 2.66 6.72 28.45
N GLU A 303 3.75 6.74 29.22
CA GLU A 303 3.73 6.80 30.68
C GLU A 303 2.94 8.03 31.12
N GLY A 304 1.74 7.81 31.68
CA GLY A 304 0.91 8.88 32.25
C GLY A 304 -0.34 9.25 31.45
N LEU A 305 -1.23 8.29 31.21
CA LEU A 305 -2.65 8.54 30.94
C LEU A 305 -3.51 7.90 32.03
N LEU A 306 -3.89 8.73 33.01
CA LEU A 306 -4.88 8.46 34.06
C LEU A 306 -6.31 8.73 33.55
#